data_AF-A0A0F7GDB3-F1
#
_entry.id   AF-A0A0F7GDB3-F1
#
_cell.length_a   1.000
_cell.length_b   1.000
_cell.length_c   1.000
_cell.angle_alpha   90.00
_cell.angle_beta   90.00
_cell.angle_gamma   90.00
#
_symmetry.space_group_name_H-M   'P 1'
#
loop_
_entity.id
_entity.type
_entity.pdbx_description
1 polymer ?
#
loop_
_entity_poly.entity_id
_entity_poly.type
_entity_poly.pdbx_seq_one_letter_code
_entity_poly.pdbx_strand_id
1 'polypeptide(L)' 'MKGPKSHLRRNKSSRTRRQFDEMIPVAKEDVKRLSRLIPYGTP' A
#
# COMPACT_ATOMS: atom_id res chain seq x y z
N MET A 1 4.10 0.00 -1.20
CA MET A 1 3.37 0.66 -0.09
C MET A 1 2.39 1.69 -0.65
N LYS A 2 1.14 1.71 -0.20
CA LYS A 2 0.12 2.67 -0.65
C LYS A 2 0.46 4.07 -0.11
N GLY A 3 0.53 5.07 -1.00
CA GLY A 3 1.04 6.40 -0.65
C GLY A 3 0.13 7.24 0.26
N PRO A 4 0.53 8.46 0.62
CA PRO A 4 -0.12 9.23 1.67
C PRO A 4 -1.50 9.74 1.23
N LYS A 5 -2.58 9.15 1.74
CA LYS A 5 -3.96 9.60 1.48
C LYS A 5 -4.68 10.19 2.69
N SER A 6 -4.13 10.05 3.90
CA SER A 6 -4.74 10.54 5.16
C SER A 6 -4.68 12.06 5.31
N HIS A 7 -3.49 12.67 5.17
CA HIS A 7 -3.28 14.09 5.43
C HIS A 7 -2.84 14.89 4.19
N LEU A 8 -2.93 16.23 4.32
CA LEU A 8 -2.60 17.22 3.30
C LEU A 8 -3.28 16.95 1.95
N ARG A 9 -4.51 16.42 1.99
CA ARG A 9 -5.28 16.04 0.79
C ARG A 9 -5.61 17.23 -0.11
N ARG A 10 -5.74 18.42 0.47
CA ARG A 10 -6.02 19.68 -0.27
C ARG A 10 -4.88 20.06 -1.20
N ASN A 11 -3.63 19.76 -0.82
CA ASN A 11 -2.44 20.09 -1.60
C ASN A 11 -2.17 19.07 -2.72
N LYS A 12 -2.99 18.02 -2.84
CA LYS A 12 -2.79 16.92 -3.79
C LYS A 12 -3.78 17.03 -4.95
N SER A 13 -3.26 16.88 -6.16
CA SER A 13 -4.10 16.77 -7.36
C SER A 13 -5.13 15.65 -7.22
N SER A 14 -6.25 15.76 -7.94
CA SER A 14 -7.26 14.69 -7.99
C SER A 14 -6.67 13.37 -8.51
N ARG A 15 -5.79 13.44 -9.52
CA ARG A 15 -5.09 12.28 -10.10
C ARG A 15 -4.25 11.53 -9.06
N THR A 16 -3.41 12.25 -8.30
CA THR A 16 -2.56 11.63 -7.28
C THR A 16 -3.38 11.01 -6.16
N ARG A 17 -4.50 11.63 -5.77
CA ARG A 17 -5.40 11.04 -4.77
C ARG A 17 -5.98 9.70 -5.25
N ARG A 18 -6.35 9.60 -6.53
CA ARG A 18 -6.91 8.38 -7.14
C ARG A 18 -5.93 7.21 -7.18
N GLN A 19 -4.64 7.48 -7.35
CA GLN A 19 -3.60 6.44 -7.30
C GLN A 19 -3.54 5.70 -5.95
N PHE A 20 -4.10 6.28 -4.89
CA PHE A 20 -4.16 5.68 -3.57
C PHE A 20 -5.58 5.17 -3.22
N ASP A 21 -6.44 4.91 -4.21
CA ASP A 21 -7.77 4.35 -3.95
C ASP A 21 -7.73 2.83 -3.88
N GLU A 22 -7.01 2.18 -4.79
CA GLU A 22 -7.01 0.72 -4.97
C GLU A 22 -5.99 -0.02 -4.07
N MET A 23 -6.14 -1.34 -3.97
CA MET A 23 -5.13 -2.21 -3.35
C MET A 23 -4.07 -2.57 -4.39
N ILE A 24 -2.80 -2.51 -3.97
CA ILE A 24 -1.65 -2.84 -4.82
C ILE A 24 -1.06 -4.14 -4.28
N PRO A 25 -0.62 -5.07 -5.14
CA PRO A 25 0.09 -6.26 -4.70
C PRO A 25 1.34 -5.90 -3.87
N VAL A 26 1.69 -6.82 -2.98
CA VAL A 26 2.91 -6.72 -2.16
C VAL A 26 4.14 -6.88 -3.06
N ALA A 27 5.20 -6.11 -2.78
CA ALA A 27 6.46 -6.23 -3.49
C ALA A 27 7.13 -7.59 -3.16
N LYS A 28 7.83 -8.19 -4.13
CA LYS A 28 8.39 -9.55 -3.98
C LYS A 28 9.36 -9.65 -2.81
N GLU A 29 10.09 -8.57 -2.55
CA GLU A 29 11.10 -8.45 -1.51
C GLU A 29 10.48 -8.52 -0.10
N ASP A 30 9.28 -7.99 0.07
CA ASP A 30 8.58 -7.90 1.36
C ASP A 30 7.88 -9.21 1.75
N VAL A 31 7.59 -10.08 0.78
CA VAL A 31 6.84 -11.34 1.01
C VAL A 31 7.54 -12.23 2.04
N LYS A 32 8.87 -12.36 1.97
CA LYS A 32 9.65 -13.18 2.91
C LYS A 32 9.55 -12.70 4.35
N ARG A 33 9.42 -11.38 4.55
CA ARG A 33 9.26 -10.79 5.88
C ARG A 33 7.82 -11.00 6.38
N LEU A 34 6.84 -10.81 5.51
CA LEU A 34 5.43 -10.99 5.82
C LEU A 34 5.09 -12.44 6.19
N SER A 35 5.63 -13.43 5.47
CA SER A 35 5.35 -14.84 5.74
C SER A 35 5.88 -15.31 7.10
N ARG A 36 6.96 -14.70 7.58
CA ARG A 36 7.50 -14.95 8.93
C ARG A 36 6.62 -14.37 10.04
N LEU A 37 5.97 -13.24 9.78
CA LEU A 37 5.14 -12.54 10.77
C LEU A 37 3.69 -13.01 10.75
N ILE A 38 3.20 -13.50 9.61
CA ILE A 38 1.82 -13.93 9.40
C ILE A 38 1.84 -15.32 8.72
N PRO A 39 2.13 -16.41 9.48
CA PRO A 39 2.41 -17.73 8.90
C PRO A 39 1.27 -18.35 8.11
N TYR A 40 0.02 -17.95 8.41
CA TYR A 40 -1.20 -18.50 7.81
C TYR A 40 -1.96 -17.49 6.95
N GLY A 41 -1.40 -16.28 6.76
CA GLY A 41 -2.11 -15.16 6.11
C GLY A 41 -1.38 -14.57 4.90
N THR A 42 -0.22 -15.12 4.54
CA THR A 42 0.40 -14.83 3.25
C THR A 42 -0.13 -15.78 2.18
N PRO A 43 -0.45 -15.29 0.97
CA PRO A 43 -0.70 -16.15 -0.19
C PRO A 43 0.54 -16.97 -0.56
#